data_AF-A0A7L3NZP5-F1
#
_entry.id   AF-A0A7L3NZP5-F1
#
_cell.length_a   1.000
_cell.length_b   1.000
_cell.length_c   1.000
_cell.angle_alpha   90.00
_cell.angle_beta   90.00
_cell.angle_gamma   90.00
#
_symmetry.space_group_name_H-M   'P 1'
#
loop_
_entity.id
_entity.type
_entity.pdbx_description
1 polymer ?
#
loop_
_entity_poly.entity_id
_entity_poly.type
_entity_poly.pdbx_seq_one_letter_code
_entity_poly.pdbx_strand_id
1 'polypeptide(L)'
;LQSSSCGNPGVPPKGILYGTRFDVGDKIRYSCVTGYILDGHPQLTCIANSVNTASWDFPVPICRAEDACGGTMRGSSGIISSPNFPNEYHNNADCTWTIVAEPGDTISLIFTDFQMEEKYDYLEVEGSEPPTIGLSGMNIPPPVISNKNWLRLHFVTDSNHRYRGFSAHYQG
;
A
#
# COMPACT_ATOMS: atom_id res chain seq x y z
N LEU A 1 20.78 -15.55 17.25
CA LEU A 1 20.07 -16.56 16.43
C LEU A 1 19.76 -15.90 15.10
N GLN A 2 20.41 -16.34 14.02
CA GLN A 2 20.22 -15.79 12.68
C GLN A 2 18.97 -16.44 12.07
N SER A 3 17.99 -15.66 11.62
CA SER A 3 16.84 -16.22 10.90
C SER A 3 17.24 -16.44 9.44
N SER A 4 17.30 -17.70 9.01
CA SER A 4 17.56 -18.07 7.61
C SER A 4 16.30 -18.05 6.75
N SER A 5 15.13 -17.82 7.34
CA SER A 5 13.83 -17.87 6.66
C SER A 5 12.98 -16.65 6.97
N CYS A 6 12.23 -16.20 5.96
CA CYS A 6 11.23 -15.14 6.08
C CYS A 6 9.88 -15.65 6.61
N GLY A 7 9.72 -16.97 6.75
CA GLY A 7 8.44 -17.60 7.07
C GLY A 7 7.46 -17.59 5.89
N ASN A 8 6.39 -18.39 5.99
CA ASN A 8 5.34 -18.41 4.99
C ASN A 8 4.51 -17.12 5.08
N PRO A 9 4.51 -16.26 4.04
CA PRO A 9 3.77 -15.00 4.07
C PRO A 9 2.25 -15.16 3.95
N GLY A 10 1.77 -16.35 3.59
CA GLY A 10 0.34 -16.64 3.41
C GLY A 10 -0.17 -16.31 2.01
N VAL A 11 -1.46 -16.53 1.81
CA VAL A 11 -2.16 -16.29 0.53
C VAL A 11 -3.26 -15.27 0.78
N PRO A 12 -3.29 -14.13 0.07
CA PRO A 12 -4.34 -13.14 0.23
C PRO A 12 -5.68 -13.72 -0.26
N PRO A 13 -6.83 -13.20 0.22
CA PRO A 13 -8.14 -13.57 -0.30
C PRO A 13 -8.17 -13.46 -1.83
N LYS A 14 -8.71 -14.47 -2.51
CA LYS A 14 -8.77 -14.52 -4.00
C LYS A 14 -7.41 -14.57 -4.70
N GLY A 15 -6.32 -14.74 -3.94
CA GLY A 15 -4.97 -14.92 -4.44
C GLY A 15 -4.57 -16.39 -4.62
N ILE A 16 -3.51 -16.57 -5.40
CA ILE A 16 -2.83 -17.84 -5.65
C ILE A 16 -1.34 -17.59 -5.44
N LEU A 17 -0.69 -18.43 -4.65
CA LEU A 17 0.74 -18.39 -4.37
C LEU A 17 1.47 -19.49 -5.14
N TYR A 18 2.54 -19.14 -5.85
CA TYR A 18 3.47 -20.04 -6.50
C TYR A 18 4.82 -20.00 -5.78
N GLY A 19 5.27 -21.17 -5.33
CA GLY A 19 6.52 -21.33 -4.58
C GLY A 19 6.25 -21.96 -3.21
N THR A 20 7.20 -22.76 -2.73
CA THR A 20 7.08 -23.54 -1.48
C THR A 20 8.27 -23.40 -0.55
N ARG A 21 9.29 -22.63 -0.96
CA ARG A 21 10.49 -22.37 -0.18
C ARG A 21 10.53 -20.91 0.23
N PHE A 22 10.98 -20.65 1.45
CA PHE A 22 10.88 -19.35 2.11
C PHE A 22 12.19 -18.97 2.80
N ASP A 23 13.31 -19.51 2.33
CA ASP A 23 14.64 -19.21 2.84
C ASP A 23 15.22 -17.99 2.13
N VAL A 24 16.23 -17.35 2.74
CA VAL A 24 16.90 -16.18 2.15
C VAL A 24 17.37 -16.50 0.72
N GLY A 25 16.97 -15.64 -0.23
CA GLY A 25 17.25 -15.78 -1.66
C GLY A 25 16.13 -16.45 -2.47
N ASP A 26 15.18 -17.13 -1.83
CA ASP A 26 14.02 -17.67 -2.53
C ASP A 26 13.07 -16.56 -3.00
N LYS A 27 12.40 -16.87 -4.11
CA LYS A 27 11.41 -16.01 -4.76
C LYS A 27 10.09 -16.76 -4.86
N ILE A 28 9.03 -16.08 -4.47
CA ILE A 28 7.65 -16.57 -4.60
C ILE A 28 6.86 -15.59 -5.46
N ARG A 29 5.82 -16.08 -6.13
CA ARG A 29 4.99 -15.28 -7.02
C ARG A 29 3.53 -15.37 -6.65
N TYR A 30 2.80 -14.28 -6.81
CA TYR A 30 1.36 -14.21 -6.62
C TYR A 30 0.63 -13.97 -7.96
N SER A 31 -0.59 -14.47 -8.04
CA SER A 31 -1.58 -14.11 -9.04
C SER A 31 -2.97 -14.09 -8.41
N CYS A 32 -3.96 -13.54 -9.10
CA CYS A 32 -5.34 -13.54 -8.65
C CYS A 32 -6.20 -14.48 -9.50
N VAL A 33 -7.29 -14.97 -8.93
CA VAL A 33 -8.33 -15.69 -9.69
C VAL A 33 -9.02 -14.74 -10.68
N THR A 34 -9.72 -15.30 -11.67
CA THR A 34 -10.48 -14.53 -12.66
C THR A 34 -11.45 -13.53 -12.02
N GLY A 35 -11.49 -12.30 -12.54
CA GLY A 35 -12.30 -11.18 -12.03
C GLY A 35 -11.61 -10.32 -10.96
N TYR A 36 -10.35 -10.63 -10.63
CA TYR A 36 -9.54 -9.90 -9.67
C TYR A 36 -8.18 -9.50 -10.27
N ILE A 37 -7.71 -8.31 -9.90
CA ILE A 37 -6.43 -7.74 -10.31
C ILE A 37 -5.47 -7.75 -9.11
N LEU A 38 -4.22 -8.11 -9.37
CA LEU A 38 -3.15 -8.06 -8.37
C LEU A 38 -2.71 -6.62 -8.13
N ASP A 39 -2.89 -6.17 -6.88
CA ASP A 39 -2.40 -4.91 -6.35
C ASP A 39 -1.14 -5.15 -5.51
N GLY A 40 0.00 -4.64 -5.97
CA GLY A 40 1.30 -4.68 -5.32
C GLY A 40 2.37 -5.26 -6.23
N HIS A 41 3.46 -5.73 -5.63
CA HIS A 41 4.51 -6.41 -6.38
C HIS A 41 4.15 -7.91 -6.56
N PRO A 42 4.17 -8.45 -7.79
CA PRO A 42 3.71 -9.82 -8.06
C PRO A 42 4.69 -10.89 -7.59
N GLN A 43 5.94 -10.54 -7.24
CA GLN A 43 6.97 -11.48 -6.82
C GLN A 43 7.68 -10.99 -5.55
N LEU A 44 7.67 -11.78 -4.48
CA LEU A 44 8.38 -11.43 -3.26
C LEU A 44 9.70 -12.21 -3.21
N THR A 45 10.77 -11.55 -2.78
CA THR A 45 12.09 -12.15 -2.54
C THR A 45 12.39 -12.14 -1.05
N CYS A 46 12.78 -13.28 -0.51
CA CYS A 46 13.20 -13.34 0.89
C CYS A 46 14.61 -12.75 1.01
N ILE A 47 14.76 -11.63 1.71
CA ILE A 47 16.02 -10.91 1.84
C ILE A 47 16.55 -10.98 3.27
N ALA A 48 17.87 -11.02 3.42
CA ALA A 48 18.53 -10.84 4.70
C ALA A 48 18.67 -9.35 5.00
N ASN A 49 18.20 -8.91 6.15
CA ASN A 49 18.39 -7.56 6.66
C ASN A 49 19.72 -7.46 7.44
N SER A 50 20.21 -6.23 7.60
CA SER A 50 21.46 -5.89 8.30
C SER A 50 21.51 -6.32 9.78
N VAL A 51 20.37 -6.73 10.36
CA VAL A 51 20.22 -7.12 11.78
C VAL A 51 20.14 -8.65 11.96
N ASN A 52 20.64 -9.44 11.00
CA ASN A 52 20.57 -10.92 11.00
C ASN A 52 19.14 -11.49 11.03
N THR A 53 18.15 -10.69 10.60
CA THR A 53 16.75 -11.09 10.41
C THR A 53 16.46 -11.23 8.92
N ALA A 54 15.54 -12.11 8.56
CA ALA A 54 15.08 -12.26 7.18
C ALA A 54 13.65 -11.70 7.06
N SER A 55 13.38 -10.96 5.99
CA SER A 55 12.03 -10.46 5.69
C SER A 55 11.78 -10.45 4.19
N TRP A 56 10.51 -10.45 3.80
CA TRP A 56 10.13 -10.21 2.42
C TRP A 56 10.43 -8.76 2.03
N ASP A 57 10.89 -8.55 0.79
CA ASP A 57 11.18 -7.24 0.20
C ASP A 57 9.91 -6.39 0.02
N PHE A 58 8.80 -7.03 -0.34
CA PHE A 58 7.49 -6.43 -0.48
C PHE A 58 6.47 -7.09 0.46
N PRO A 59 5.37 -6.40 0.79
CA PRO A 59 4.27 -7.01 1.53
C PRO A 59 3.51 -7.97 0.61
N VAL A 60 2.69 -8.83 1.23
CA VAL A 60 1.74 -9.65 0.47
C VAL A 60 0.85 -8.73 -0.38
N PRO A 61 0.70 -9.01 -1.69
CA PRO A 61 -0.17 -8.21 -2.55
C PRO A 61 -1.64 -8.47 -2.24
N ILE A 62 -2.52 -7.59 -2.71
CA ILE A 62 -3.97 -7.70 -2.54
C ILE A 62 -4.58 -8.11 -3.88
N CYS A 63 -5.56 -9.00 -3.86
CA CYS A 63 -6.39 -9.26 -5.04
C CYS A 63 -7.67 -8.44 -4.94
N ARG A 64 -7.69 -7.29 -5.61
CA ARG A 64 -8.85 -6.40 -5.66
C ARG A 64 -9.77 -6.79 -6.80
N ALA A 65 -11.08 -6.55 -6.66
CA ALA A 65 -12.00 -6.68 -7.79
C ALA A 65 -11.62 -5.66 -8.89
N GLU A 66 -11.91 -5.98 -10.15
CA GLU A 66 -11.57 -5.12 -11.29
C GLU A 66 -12.16 -3.70 -11.18
N ASP A 67 -13.39 -3.62 -10.66
CA ASP A 67 -14.18 -2.41 -10.46
C ASP A 67 -13.92 -1.70 -9.12
N ALA A 68 -13.10 -2.28 -8.24
CA ALA A 68 -12.68 -1.64 -7.00
C ALA A 68 -11.75 -0.45 -7.29
N CYS A 69 -11.90 0.62 -6.52
CA CYS A 69 -10.99 1.76 -6.54
C CYS A 69 -9.60 1.35 -6.02
N GLY A 70 -8.58 2.06 -6.48
CA GLY A 70 -7.20 1.76 -6.12
C GLY A 70 -6.37 1.18 -7.26
N GLY A 71 -5.30 0.49 -6.89
CA GLY A 71 -4.37 -0.13 -7.83
C GLY A 71 -2.91 0.14 -7.52
N THR A 72 -2.06 -0.53 -8.29
CA THR A 72 -0.61 -0.38 -8.16
C THR A 72 -0.10 0.78 -8.99
N MET A 73 0.60 1.69 -8.33
CA MET A 73 1.30 2.79 -8.97
C MET A 73 2.74 2.37 -9.26
N ARG A 74 3.10 2.37 -10.55
CA ARG A 74 4.44 2.04 -11.04
C ARG A 74 5.01 3.26 -11.75
N GLY A 75 6.19 3.72 -11.34
CA GLY A 75 6.86 4.89 -11.89
C GLY A 75 7.52 5.72 -10.79
N SER A 76 8.46 6.59 -11.17
CA SER A 76 9.20 7.44 -10.23
C SER A 76 8.39 8.63 -9.71
N SER A 77 7.22 8.92 -10.27
CA SER A 77 6.32 9.94 -9.72
C SER A 77 4.89 9.76 -10.23
N GLY A 78 3.95 10.40 -9.53
CA GLY A 78 2.54 10.41 -9.93
C GLY A 78 1.65 11.13 -8.91
N ILE A 79 0.34 11.04 -9.12
CA ILE A 79 -0.69 11.61 -8.24
C ILE A 79 -1.62 10.49 -7.79
N ILE A 80 -1.97 10.50 -6.50
CA ILE A 80 -3.02 9.66 -5.92
C ILE A 80 -4.03 10.59 -5.25
N SER A 81 -5.31 10.38 -5.53
CA SER A 81 -6.39 11.17 -4.96
C SER A 81 -7.55 10.26 -4.55
N SER A 82 -8.35 10.72 -3.59
CA SER A 82 -9.61 10.08 -3.23
C SER A 82 -10.55 9.97 -4.44
N PRO A 83 -11.47 8.99 -4.47
CA PRO A 83 -12.45 8.87 -5.55
C PRO A 83 -13.23 10.18 -5.74
N ASN A 84 -13.50 10.53 -7.00
CA ASN A 84 -14.21 11.74 -7.43
C ASN A 84 -13.52 13.10 -7.18
N PHE A 85 -12.30 13.13 -6.62
CA PHE A 85 -11.56 14.38 -6.43
C PHE A 85 -11.46 15.16 -7.77
N PRO A 86 -11.70 16.49 -7.78
CA PRO A 86 -11.84 17.42 -6.65
C PRO A 86 -13.28 17.60 -6.12
N ASN A 87 -14.22 16.73 -6.49
CA ASN A 87 -15.54 16.68 -5.87
C ASN A 87 -15.49 15.83 -4.59
N GLU A 88 -16.62 15.78 -3.88
CA GLU A 88 -16.72 15.01 -2.65
C GLU A 88 -16.63 13.49 -2.90
N TYR A 89 -15.92 12.77 -2.02
CA TYR A 89 -15.90 11.31 -2.04
C TYR A 89 -17.28 10.73 -1.68
N HIS A 90 -17.54 9.49 -2.05
CA HIS A 90 -18.74 8.77 -1.64
C HIS A 90 -18.54 8.06 -0.31
N ASN A 91 -19.64 7.87 0.43
CA ASN A 91 -19.68 7.08 1.65
C ASN A 91 -19.40 5.60 1.35
N ASN A 92 -18.90 4.87 2.34
CA ASN A 92 -18.55 3.45 2.28
C ASN A 92 -17.50 3.11 1.20
N ALA A 93 -16.63 4.07 0.86
CA ALA A 93 -15.45 3.82 0.07
C ALA A 93 -14.46 2.93 0.86
N ASP A 94 -13.85 1.99 0.15
CA ASP A 94 -12.77 1.13 0.62
C ASP A 94 -11.78 0.99 -0.54
N CYS A 95 -10.76 1.85 -0.55
CA CYS A 95 -9.83 1.98 -1.66
C CYS A 95 -8.40 1.73 -1.19
N THR A 96 -7.65 0.93 -1.94
CA THR A 96 -6.24 0.66 -1.64
C THR A 96 -5.36 0.98 -2.84
N TRP A 97 -4.33 1.81 -2.65
CA TRP A 97 -3.28 2.03 -3.63
C TRP A 97 -1.96 1.52 -3.09
N THR A 98 -1.20 0.80 -3.91
CA THR A 98 0.17 0.40 -3.57
C THR A 98 1.17 1.09 -4.50
N ILE A 99 2.01 1.95 -3.97
CA ILE A 99 3.15 2.53 -4.70
C ILE A 99 4.32 1.56 -4.57
N VAL A 100 4.93 1.20 -5.69
CA VAL A 100 6.07 0.28 -5.75
C VAL A 100 7.23 0.98 -6.45
N ALA A 101 8.38 1.05 -5.78
CA ALA A 101 9.64 1.58 -6.29
C ALA A 101 10.69 0.46 -6.42
N GLU A 102 11.79 0.77 -7.12
CA GLU A 102 12.90 -0.16 -7.27
C GLU A 102 13.62 -0.38 -5.91
N PRO A 103 14.22 -1.57 -5.69
CA PRO A 103 14.96 -1.82 -4.46
C PRO A 103 16.09 -0.82 -4.25
N GLY A 104 16.06 -0.11 -3.11
CA GLY A 104 17.05 0.91 -2.75
C GLY A 104 16.52 2.35 -2.83
N ASP A 105 15.40 2.56 -3.52
CA ASP A 105 14.73 3.86 -3.60
C ASP A 105 13.77 4.06 -2.41
N THR A 106 13.49 5.33 -2.10
CA THR A 106 12.50 5.73 -1.10
C THR A 106 11.43 6.59 -1.73
N ILE A 107 10.19 6.44 -1.26
CA ILE A 107 9.03 7.13 -1.78
C ILE A 107 8.68 8.27 -0.82
N SER A 108 8.59 9.48 -1.35
CA SER A 108 8.05 10.66 -0.69
C SER A 108 6.60 10.89 -1.14
N LEU A 109 5.66 10.93 -0.20
CA LEU A 109 4.25 11.23 -0.42
C LEU A 109 3.91 12.61 0.17
N ILE A 110 3.50 13.54 -0.69
CA ILE A 110 3.25 14.95 -0.34
C ILE A 110 1.81 15.30 -0.65
N PHE A 111 1.04 15.62 0.40
CA PHE A 111 -0.37 16.02 0.28
C PHE A 111 -0.51 17.47 -0.21
N THR A 112 -1.40 17.69 -1.17
CA THR A 112 -1.77 19.01 -1.71
C THR A 112 -3.16 19.46 -1.30
N ASP A 113 -4.05 18.51 -0.99
CA ASP A 113 -5.39 18.76 -0.43
C ASP A 113 -5.69 17.61 0.55
N PHE A 114 -6.37 17.92 1.66
CA PHE A 114 -6.73 16.96 2.69
C PHE A 114 -7.93 17.45 3.50
N GLN A 115 -9.10 16.91 3.19
CA GLN A 115 -10.39 17.27 3.79
C GLN A 115 -11.23 16.01 3.96
N MET A 116 -11.30 15.49 5.18
CA MET A 116 -11.99 14.25 5.54
C MET A 116 -12.74 14.42 6.87
N GLU A 117 -13.74 13.57 7.12
CA GLU A 117 -14.39 13.54 8.43
C GLU A 117 -13.41 13.09 9.52
N GLU A 118 -13.18 13.92 10.53
CA GLU A 118 -12.21 13.64 11.59
C GLU A 118 -12.63 12.40 12.41
N LYS A 119 -11.71 11.43 12.56
CA LYS A 119 -11.87 10.15 13.30
C LYS A 119 -12.80 9.10 12.69
N TYR A 120 -13.65 9.45 11.71
CA TYR A 120 -14.59 8.51 11.09
C TYR A 120 -14.09 8.05 9.72
N ASP A 121 -13.64 9.00 8.90
CA ASP A 121 -12.98 8.72 7.64
C ASP A 121 -11.47 8.81 7.83
N TYR A 122 -10.74 7.87 7.27
CA TYR A 122 -9.30 7.83 7.46
C TYR A 122 -8.54 7.33 6.24
N LEU A 123 -7.31 7.82 6.13
CA LEU A 123 -6.29 7.32 5.24
C LEU A 123 -5.21 6.68 6.09
N GLU A 124 -5.05 5.37 5.97
CA GLU A 124 -3.95 4.64 6.58
C GLU A 124 -2.79 4.52 5.58
N VAL A 125 -1.57 4.84 6.00
CA VAL A 125 -0.35 4.72 5.20
C VAL A 125 0.58 3.72 5.85
N GLU A 126 0.86 2.61 5.17
CA GLU A 126 1.82 1.58 5.56
C GLU A 126 3.12 1.69 4.76
N GLY A 127 4.24 1.26 5.36
CA GLY A 127 5.56 1.25 4.72
C GLY A 127 6.43 2.46 5.04
N SER A 128 6.09 3.17 6.13
CA SER A 128 6.80 4.33 6.67
C SER A 128 7.42 4.05 8.04
N GLU A 129 7.99 5.09 8.67
CA GLU A 129 8.32 5.10 10.10
C GLU A 129 7.51 6.22 10.78
N PRO A 130 6.56 5.92 11.70
CA PRO A 130 6.19 4.59 12.20
C PRO A 130 5.62 3.68 11.11
N PRO A 131 5.59 2.34 11.31
CA PRO A 131 5.22 1.35 10.29
C PRO A 131 3.89 1.62 9.60
N THR A 132 2.94 2.18 10.36
CA THR A 132 1.59 2.55 9.92
C THR A 132 1.22 3.91 10.50
N ILE A 133 0.70 4.80 9.68
CA ILE A 133 0.23 6.15 10.07
C ILE A 133 -1.24 6.28 9.69
N GLY A 134 -2.10 6.61 10.66
CA GLY A 134 -3.51 6.96 10.42
C GLY A 134 -3.69 8.47 10.28
N LEU A 135 -4.33 8.91 9.20
CA LEU A 135 -4.58 10.32 8.89
C LEU A 135 -6.09 10.57 8.77
N SER A 136 -6.60 11.64 9.37
CA SER A 136 -8.02 12.05 9.27
C SER A 136 -8.18 13.55 9.53
N GLY A 137 -9.38 14.08 9.30
CA GLY A 137 -9.71 15.49 9.50
C GLY A 137 -9.33 16.39 8.33
N MET A 138 -9.15 17.68 8.60
CA MET A 138 -9.09 18.74 7.58
C MET A 138 -7.72 19.44 7.48
N ASN A 139 -6.73 18.98 8.24
CA ASN A 139 -5.38 19.56 8.21
C ASN A 139 -4.51 18.78 7.23
N ILE A 140 -3.81 19.50 6.34
CA ILE A 140 -2.84 18.88 5.43
C ILE A 140 -1.75 18.18 6.27
N PRO A 141 -1.58 16.85 6.14
CA PRO A 141 -0.57 16.11 6.89
C PRO A 141 0.86 16.48 6.45
N PRO A 142 1.86 16.30 7.32
CA PRO A 142 3.26 16.33 6.92
C PRO A 142 3.56 15.30 5.81
N PRO A 143 4.59 15.53 4.98
CA PRO A 143 5.04 14.52 4.01
C PRO A 143 5.36 13.19 4.69
N VAL A 144 4.92 12.09 4.07
CA VAL A 144 5.25 10.73 4.52
C VAL A 144 6.38 10.20 3.66
N ILE A 145 7.46 9.75 4.30
CA ILE A 145 8.61 9.15 3.63
C ILE A 145 8.63 7.66 3.97
N SER A 146 8.76 6.81 2.95
CA SER A 146 8.84 5.37 3.14
C SER A 146 10.17 4.96 3.78
N ASN A 147 10.14 3.91 4.60
CA ASN A 147 11.34 3.23 5.10
C ASN A 147 11.63 1.93 4.31
N LYS A 148 10.81 1.65 3.30
CA LYS A 148 10.91 0.58 2.32
C LYS A 148 10.80 1.16 0.90
N ASN A 149 10.94 0.33 -0.12
CA ASN A 149 10.70 0.70 -1.51
C ASN A 149 9.22 0.55 -1.94
N TRP A 150 8.30 0.70 -1.00
CA TRP A 150 6.86 0.66 -1.25
C TRP A 150 6.11 1.49 -0.20
N LEU A 151 4.93 1.98 -0.57
CA LEU A 151 3.93 2.53 0.34
C LEU A 151 2.57 1.94 -0.01
N ARG A 152 1.72 1.69 0.99
CA ARG A 152 0.32 1.31 0.77
C ARG A 152 -0.60 2.28 1.47
N LEU A 153 -1.54 2.83 0.71
CA LEU A 153 -2.52 3.81 1.13
C LEU A 153 -3.88 3.11 1.17
N HIS A 154 -4.52 3.07 2.33
CA HIS A 154 -5.86 2.51 2.52
C HIS A 154 -6.83 3.61 2.98
N PHE A 155 -7.73 4.00 2.09
CA PHE A 155 -8.73 5.03 2.33
C PHE A 155 -10.08 4.36 2.62
N VAL A 156 -10.62 4.65 3.79
CA VAL A 156 -11.90 4.13 4.26
C VAL A 156 -12.78 5.27 4.70
N THR A 157 -14.05 5.23 4.28
CA THR A 157 -15.07 6.20 4.68
C THR A 157 -16.26 5.51 5.32
N ASP A 158 -16.92 6.18 6.25
CA ASP A 158 -18.11 5.68 6.91
C ASP A 158 -19.39 5.87 6.05
N SER A 159 -20.57 5.74 6.67
CA SER A 159 -21.86 5.82 5.98
C SER A 159 -22.42 7.24 5.82
N ASN A 160 -21.74 8.28 6.30
CA ASN A 160 -22.20 9.67 6.35
C ASN A 160 -21.07 10.69 5.99
N HIS A 161 -21.39 11.98 6.08
CA HIS A 161 -20.52 13.16 5.89
C HIS A 161 -19.41 13.05 4.84
N ARG A 162 -19.65 13.71 3.70
CA ARG A 162 -18.70 13.72 2.59
C ARG A 162 -17.92 15.01 2.56
N TYR A 163 -16.66 14.90 2.18
CA TYR A 163 -15.76 16.04 1.95
C TYR A 163 -14.98 15.80 0.67
N ARG A 164 -14.12 16.75 0.30
CA ARG A 164 -13.31 16.67 -0.93
C ARG A 164 -12.34 15.48 -0.96
N GLY A 165 -11.97 14.97 0.21
CA GLY A 165 -11.01 13.89 0.37
C GLY A 165 -9.58 14.41 0.27
N PHE A 166 -8.72 13.69 -0.42
CA PHE A 166 -7.30 14.01 -0.49
C PHE A 166 -6.76 14.01 -1.92
N SER A 167 -5.66 14.72 -2.12
CA SER A 167 -4.81 14.56 -3.29
C SER A 167 -3.36 14.67 -2.84
N ALA A 168 -2.50 13.78 -3.34
CA ALA A 168 -1.10 13.71 -2.99
C ALA A 168 -0.24 13.38 -4.21
N HIS A 169 0.92 14.04 -4.30
CA HIS A 169 1.97 13.66 -5.23
C HIS A 169 2.89 12.63 -4.55
N TYR A 170 3.29 11.61 -5.29
CA TYR A 170 4.39 10.74 -4.86
C TYR A 170 5.60 10.91 -5.78
N GLN A 171 6.78 10.73 -5.21
CA GLN A 171 8.05 10.69 -5.91
C GLN A 171 8.94 9.60 -5.30
N GLY A 172 9.51 8.74 -6.16
CA GLY A 172 10.48 7.71 -5.82
C GLY A 172 11.89 8.07 -6.24
#